data_AF-A0A836BBG4-F1
#
_entry.id   AF-A0A836BBG4-F1
#
_cell.length_a   1.000
_cell.length_b   1.000
_cell.length_c   1.000
_cell.angle_alpha   90.00
_cell.angle_beta   90.00
_cell.angle_gamma   90.00
#
_symmetry.space_group_name_H-M   'P 1'
#
loop_
_entity.id
_entity.type
_entity.pdbx_description
1 polymer ?
#
loop_
_entity_poly.entity_id
_entity_poly.type
_entity_poly.pdbx_seq_one_letter_code
_entity_poly.pdbx_strand_id
1 'polypeptide(L)'
;MSRFYPGEQVEHAFNSKRLQNWEVPAVDKSQAISTSTGTRFGTLQPRTGRTEFIVDDRGHLKPGVPKVEKSAFNFTQTTPVYMDSAPRWPKENPTWPKNMKATMGYKGIQSTYLPTNTVTLKAVEVPGTTERNFNFM
;
A
#
# COMPACT_ATOMS: atom_id res chain seq x y z
N MET A 1 -4.69 -1.69 -20.99
CA MET A 1 -3.22 -1.71 -20.78
C MET A 1 -2.55 -0.99 -21.93
N SER A 2 -1.57 -0.13 -21.66
CA SER A 2 -0.85 0.66 -22.68
C SER A 2 0.31 -0.12 -23.31
N ARG A 3 0.64 0.14 -24.59
CA ARG A 3 1.80 -0.43 -25.31
C ARG A 3 2.59 0.67 -26.04
N PHE A 4 3.85 0.41 -26.36
CA PHE A 4 4.75 1.33 -27.07
C PHE A 4 5.03 0.79 -28.47
N TYR A 5 4.30 1.30 -29.47
CA TYR A 5 4.47 0.91 -30.87
C TYR A 5 5.71 1.57 -31.49
N PRO A 6 6.39 0.89 -32.44
CA PRO A 6 7.55 1.45 -33.12
C PRO A 6 7.15 2.64 -34.01
N GLY A 7 7.75 3.80 -33.77
CA GLY A 7 7.64 5.00 -34.60
C GLY A 7 8.61 5.06 -35.78
N GLU A 8 9.35 3.96 -36.01
CA GLU A 8 10.30 3.70 -37.11
C GLU A 8 11.40 4.76 -37.26
N GLN A 9 11.06 5.94 -37.76
CA GLN A 9 11.98 7.06 -38.00
C GLN A 9 12.34 7.81 -36.71
N VAL A 10 11.40 7.96 -35.77
CA VAL A 10 11.60 8.80 -34.58
C VAL A 10 12.10 8.01 -33.36
N GLU A 11 12.10 6.69 -33.44
CA GLU A 11 12.43 5.80 -32.32
C GLU A 11 13.74 6.17 -31.62
N HIS A 12 14.76 6.55 -32.41
CA HIS A 12 16.06 6.91 -31.88
C HIS A 12 16.00 7.99 -30.80
N ALA A 13 15.10 8.98 -30.94
CA ALA A 13 14.92 10.10 -30.01
C ALA A 13 14.13 9.69 -28.76
N PHE A 14 13.24 8.70 -28.88
CA PHE A 14 12.43 8.15 -27.80
C PHE A 14 13.11 7.01 -27.04
N ASN A 15 14.44 6.92 -27.10
CA ASN A 15 15.17 6.06 -26.16
C ASN A 15 15.01 6.62 -24.73
N SER A 16 14.76 5.77 -23.74
CA SER A 16 14.58 6.19 -22.33
C SER A 16 15.73 7.09 -21.85
N LYS A 17 16.98 6.74 -22.23
CA LYS A 17 18.17 7.54 -21.90
C LYS A 17 18.15 8.96 -22.49
N ARG A 18 17.58 9.13 -23.68
CA ARG A 18 17.44 10.46 -24.32
C ARG A 18 16.29 11.26 -23.73
N LEU A 19 15.30 10.59 -23.17
CA LEU A 19 14.21 11.19 -22.38
C LEU A 19 14.61 11.39 -20.90
N GLN A 20 15.91 11.37 -20.61
CA GLN A 20 16.48 11.58 -19.27
C GLN A 20 15.99 10.57 -18.21
N ASN A 21 15.43 9.44 -18.65
CA ASN A 21 15.16 8.30 -17.78
C ASN A 21 16.39 7.39 -17.74
N TRP A 22 17.09 7.45 -16.60
CA TRP A 22 18.28 6.65 -16.30
C TRP A 22 17.97 5.39 -15.47
N GLU A 23 16.72 5.20 -15.07
CA GLU A 23 16.26 3.96 -14.45
C GLU A 23 16.10 2.85 -15.50
N VAL A 24 15.88 1.61 -15.04
CA VAL A 24 15.63 0.47 -15.93
C VAL A 24 14.28 0.69 -16.64
N PRO A 25 14.24 0.78 -17.99
CA PRO A 25 13.02 1.10 -18.70
C PRO A 25 12.01 -0.06 -18.72
N ALA A 26 10.73 0.28 -18.81
CA ALA A 26 9.63 -0.67 -18.94
C ALA A 26 9.55 -1.28 -20.35
N VAL A 27 10.40 -2.29 -20.60
CA VAL A 27 10.52 -2.96 -21.91
C VAL A 27 9.36 -3.92 -22.22
N ASP A 28 8.63 -4.38 -21.22
CA ASP A 28 7.46 -5.26 -21.33
C ASP A 28 6.37 -4.64 -22.25
N LYS A 29 6.24 -3.31 -22.21
CA LYS A 29 5.30 -2.55 -23.05
C LYS A 29 5.63 -2.61 -24.54
N SER A 30 6.91 -2.72 -24.90
CA SER A 30 7.36 -2.92 -26.28
C SER A 30 7.42 -4.39 -26.67
N GLN A 31 7.82 -5.29 -25.75
CA GLN A 31 7.99 -6.72 -26.03
C GLN A 31 6.67 -7.47 -26.23
N ALA A 32 5.58 -6.98 -25.64
CA ALA A 32 4.25 -7.55 -25.88
C ALA A 32 3.73 -7.32 -27.32
N ILE A 33 4.42 -6.51 -28.12
CA ILE A 33 4.11 -6.28 -29.53
C ILE A 33 4.97 -7.22 -30.38
N SER A 34 4.33 -8.01 -31.24
CA SER A 34 5.05 -8.85 -32.20
C SER A 34 5.50 -7.99 -33.39
N THR A 35 6.77 -7.60 -33.38
CA THR A 35 7.44 -6.92 -34.51
C THR A 35 8.29 -7.91 -35.30
N SER A 36 8.61 -7.57 -36.55
CA SER A 36 9.43 -8.39 -37.44
C SER A 36 10.82 -8.75 -36.89
N THR A 37 11.42 -7.90 -36.07
CA THR A 37 12.75 -8.11 -35.48
C THR A 37 12.73 -8.49 -34.00
N GLY A 38 11.54 -8.51 -33.37
CA GLY A 38 11.42 -8.65 -31.91
C GLY A 38 11.93 -7.44 -31.12
N THR A 39 12.26 -6.33 -31.80
CA THR A 39 12.74 -5.09 -31.18
C THR A 39 11.86 -3.90 -31.58
N ARG A 40 12.12 -2.75 -30.93
CA ARG A 40 11.44 -1.48 -31.22
C ARG A 40 11.77 -0.85 -32.58
N PHE A 41 12.70 -1.42 -33.34
CA PHE A 41 13.05 -0.95 -34.69
C PHE A 41 12.45 -1.84 -35.80
N GLY A 42 11.64 -2.84 -35.44
CA GLY A 42 10.90 -3.65 -36.39
C GLY A 42 9.58 -3.03 -36.81
N THR A 43 8.97 -3.64 -37.82
CA THR A 43 7.63 -3.29 -38.33
C THR A 43 6.57 -4.24 -37.76
N LEU A 44 5.31 -3.79 -37.77
CA LEU A 44 4.19 -4.58 -37.27
C LEU A 44 3.75 -5.66 -38.27
N GLN A 45 3.21 -6.75 -37.74
CA GLN A 45 2.59 -7.80 -38.57
C GLN A 45 1.18 -7.37 -39.01
N PRO A 46 0.80 -7.60 -40.28
CA PRO A 46 -0.56 -7.35 -40.74
C PRO A 46 -1.55 -8.31 -40.08
N ARG A 47 -2.78 -7.84 -39.84
CA ARG A 47 -3.89 -8.67 -39.35
C ARG A 47 -4.99 -8.74 -40.41
N THR A 48 -5.58 -9.92 -40.58
CA THR A 48 -6.73 -10.16 -41.48
C THR A 48 -7.95 -10.60 -40.66
N GLY A 49 -9.14 -10.53 -41.27
CA GLY A 49 -10.41 -10.93 -40.63
C GLY A 49 -11.12 -9.81 -39.86
N ARG A 50 -12.12 -10.19 -39.05
CA ARG A 50 -12.94 -9.27 -38.24
C ARG A 50 -12.64 -9.45 -36.75
N THR A 51 -12.80 -8.40 -35.97
CA THR A 51 -12.66 -8.46 -34.50
C THR A 51 -13.97 -8.94 -33.87
N GLU A 52 -13.88 -9.95 -33.00
CA GLU A 52 -15.01 -10.49 -32.25
C GLU A 52 -15.04 -9.95 -30.81
N PHE A 53 -16.24 -9.85 -30.23
CA PHE A 53 -16.42 -9.37 -28.86
C PHE A 53 -16.09 -10.46 -27.84
N ILE A 54 -15.04 -10.23 -27.06
CA ILE A 54 -14.63 -11.07 -25.92
C ILE A 54 -15.26 -10.63 -24.58
N VAL A 55 -15.96 -9.49 -24.57
CA VAL A 55 -16.54 -8.84 -23.39
C VAL A 55 -18.04 -8.60 -23.63
N ASP A 56 -18.83 -8.55 -22.57
CA ASP A 56 -20.26 -8.19 -22.60
C ASP A 56 -20.50 -6.66 -22.66
N ASP A 57 -21.76 -6.25 -22.61
CA ASP A 57 -22.17 -4.84 -22.61
C ASP A 57 -21.78 -4.07 -21.33
N ARG A 58 -21.47 -4.79 -20.24
CA ARG A 58 -21.13 -4.24 -18.92
C ARG A 58 -19.62 -4.22 -18.64
N GLY A 59 -18.80 -4.73 -19.56
CA GLY A 59 -17.35 -4.77 -19.39
C GLY A 59 -16.82 -6.05 -18.73
N HIS A 60 -17.63 -7.10 -18.56
CA HIS A 60 -17.18 -8.40 -18.06
C HIS A 60 -16.77 -9.34 -19.20
N LEU A 61 -15.68 -10.09 -18.99
CA LEU A 61 -15.26 -11.13 -19.93
C LEU A 61 -16.32 -12.22 -20.04
N LYS A 62 -16.62 -12.64 -21.28
CA LYS A 62 -17.55 -13.74 -21.56
C LYS A 62 -17.04 -15.06 -20.93
N PRO A 63 -17.95 -15.97 -20.53
CA PRO A 63 -17.57 -17.30 -20.06
C PRO A 63 -16.69 -18.03 -21.10
N GLY A 64 -15.64 -18.70 -20.62
CA GLY A 64 -14.71 -19.45 -21.48
C GLY A 64 -13.53 -18.63 -22.02
N VAL A 65 -13.54 -17.29 -21.93
CA VAL A 65 -12.35 -16.48 -22.25
C VAL A 65 -11.33 -16.62 -21.12
N PRO A 66 -10.12 -17.17 -21.37
CA PRO A 66 -9.10 -17.29 -20.33
C PRO A 66 -8.70 -15.91 -19.78
N LYS A 67 -8.54 -15.83 -18.46
CA LYS A 67 -8.12 -14.60 -17.78
C LYS A 67 -7.15 -14.91 -16.66
N VAL A 68 -6.25 -13.97 -16.39
CA VAL A 68 -5.40 -14.01 -15.20
C VAL A 68 -6.23 -13.52 -14.02
N GLU A 69 -6.33 -14.35 -12.98
CA GLU A 69 -7.10 -14.01 -11.80
C GLU A 69 -6.53 -12.77 -11.08
N LYS A 70 -7.43 -11.88 -10.66
CA LYS A 70 -7.12 -10.67 -9.87
C LYS A 70 -6.06 -9.74 -10.50
N SER A 71 -5.84 -9.81 -11.81
CA SER A 71 -4.82 -9.03 -12.54
C SER A 71 -5.01 -7.51 -12.51
N ALA A 72 -6.17 -7.00 -12.07
CA ALA A 72 -6.43 -5.56 -11.99
C ALA A 72 -5.72 -4.88 -10.80
N PHE A 73 -5.31 -5.64 -9.79
CA PHE A 73 -4.69 -5.12 -8.57
C PHE A 73 -3.28 -5.69 -8.41
N ASN A 74 -2.38 -4.84 -7.91
CA ASN A 74 -1.05 -5.25 -7.48
C ASN A 74 -1.11 -5.57 -5.97
N PHE A 75 -0.95 -6.83 -5.61
CA PHE A 75 -1.02 -7.28 -4.23
C PHE A 75 0.33 -7.17 -3.53
N THR A 76 0.33 -6.78 -2.26
CA THR A 76 1.58 -6.56 -1.48
C THR A 76 2.46 -7.80 -1.40
N GLN A 77 1.89 -9.01 -1.48
CA GLN A 77 2.64 -10.27 -1.42
C GLN A 77 3.45 -10.57 -2.68
N THR A 78 3.05 -10.02 -3.84
CA THR A 78 3.66 -10.32 -5.14
C THR A 78 4.22 -9.07 -5.84
N THR A 79 4.04 -7.89 -5.24
CA THR A 79 4.50 -6.62 -5.81
C THR A 79 6.02 -6.50 -5.64
N PRO A 80 6.78 -6.23 -6.72
CA PRO A 80 8.22 -6.07 -6.65
C PRO A 80 8.63 -4.75 -5.99
N VAL A 81 9.86 -4.68 -5.50
CA VAL A 81 10.38 -3.56 -4.70
C VAL A 81 10.33 -2.20 -5.42
N TYR A 82 10.44 -2.16 -6.74
CA TYR A 82 10.36 -0.92 -7.51
C TYR A 82 8.94 -0.31 -7.59
N MET A 83 7.91 -1.05 -7.19
CA MET A 83 6.51 -0.61 -7.10
C MET A 83 6.14 -0.25 -5.64
N ASP A 84 7.06 0.36 -4.90
CA ASP A 84 6.82 0.81 -3.53
C ASP A 84 6.31 2.25 -3.50
N SER A 85 5.53 2.58 -2.47
CA SER A 85 4.94 3.90 -2.29
C SER A 85 5.45 4.56 -1.02
N ALA A 86 5.82 5.83 -1.11
CA ALA A 86 6.14 6.61 0.08
C ALA A 86 4.92 6.64 1.02
N PRO A 87 5.12 6.40 2.33
CA PRO A 87 4.02 6.55 3.29
C PRO A 87 3.49 7.99 3.23
N ARG A 88 2.22 8.16 3.59
CA ARG A 88 1.58 9.48 3.68
C ARG A 88 1.06 9.70 5.10
N TRP A 89 0.78 10.95 5.44
CA TRP A 89 -0.13 11.26 6.56
C TRP A 89 -1.43 10.45 6.37
N PRO A 90 -1.95 9.76 7.40
CA PRO A 90 -1.69 9.92 8.84
C PRO A 90 -0.66 8.96 9.46
N LYS A 91 0.08 8.19 8.66
CA LYS A 91 1.05 7.22 9.18
C LYS A 91 2.22 7.96 9.84
N GLU A 92 2.70 7.44 10.97
CA GLU A 92 3.91 7.97 11.60
C GLU A 92 5.13 7.69 10.72
N ASN A 93 6.00 8.69 10.58
CA ASN A 93 7.22 8.66 9.78
C ASN A 93 8.26 9.56 10.44
N PRO A 94 9.54 9.17 10.55
CA PRO A 94 10.60 10.02 11.08
C PRO A 94 10.74 11.41 10.45
N THR A 95 10.22 11.64 9.25
CA THR A 95 10.34 12.92 8.53
C THR A 95 9.39 14.00 8.99
N TRP A 96 8.24 13.66 9.60
CA TRP A 96 7.26 14.65 10.08
C TRP A 96 6.95 14.46 11.57
N PRO A 97 6.63 15.54 12.29
CA PRO A 97 6.37 15.46 13.72
C PRO A 97 5.15 14.60 14.02
N LYS A 98 5.26 13.79 15.07
CA LYS A 98 4.18 12.96 15.60
C LYS A 98 3.39 13.76 16.65
N ASN A 99 2.08 13.86 16.47
CA ASN A 99 1.19 14.43 17.49
C ASN A 99 1.07 13.50 18.71
N MET A 100 0.87 14.08 19.89
CA MET A 100 0.68 13.32 21.14
C MET A 100 -0.53 12.39 21.03
N LYS A 101 -0.42 11.21 21.66
CA LYS A 101 -1.55 10.27 21.83
C LYS A 101 -2.05 10.37 23.26
N ALA A 102 -3.36 10.24 23.44
CA ALA A 102 -3.98 10.19 24.76
C ALA A 102 -4.14 8.73 25.22
N THR A 103 -3.99 8.51 26.52
CA THR A 103 -4.33 7.25 27.20
C THR A 103 -5.33 7.52 28.31
N MET A 104 -6.14 6.53 28.65
CA MET A 104 -7.06 6.64 29.79
C MET A 104 -6.28 6.53 31.10
N GLY A 105 -6.46 7.51 31.99
CA GLY A 105 -5.89 7.46 33.34
C GLY A 105 -6.64 6.48 34.25
N TYR A 106 -5.94 5.95 35.24
CA TYR A 106 -6.55 5.19 36.34
C TYR A 106 -7.10 6.15 37.40
N LYS A 107 -8.28 5.87 37.95
CA LYS A 107 -8.97 6.75 38.93
C LYS A 107 -8.27 6.84 40.29
N GLY A 108 -7.24 6.05 40.54
CA GLY A 108 -6.60 5.91 41.85
C GLY A 108 -7.11 4.69 42.63
N ILE A 109 -6.44 4.40 43.73
CA ILE A 109 -6.68 3.23 44.58
C ILE A 109 -8.11 3.30 45.12
N GLN A 110 -8.90 2.27 44.82
CA GLN A 110 -10.28 2.20 45.27
C GLN A 110 -10.32 1.97 46.78
N SER A 111 -11.06 2.81 47.50
CA SER A 111 -11.28 2.72 48.93
C SER A 111 -12.75 2.98 49.25
N THR A 112 -13.14 2.88 50.52
CA THR A 112 -14.49 3.26 50.97
C THR A 112 -14.71 4.78 51.02
N TYR A 113 -13.64 5.57 50.83
CA TYR A 113 -13.65 7.03 50.73
C TYR A 113 -13.12 7.47 49.35
N LEU A 114 -12.84 8.77 49.17
CA LEU A 114 -12.29 9.31 47.92
C LEU A 114 -11.06 8.51 47.46
N PRO A 115 -10.97 8.11 46.18
CA PRO A 115 -9.81 7.38 45.68
C PRO A 115 -8.58 8.30 45.68
N THR A 116 -7.43 7.72 46.05
CA THR A 116 -6.16 8.43 46.15
C THR A 116 -5.06 7.69 45.39
N ASN A 117 -4.00 8.41 45.00
CA ASN A 117 -2.82 7.82 44.36
C ASN A 117 -1.71 7.46 45.35
N THR A 118 -1.93 7.68 46.66
CA THR A 118 -0.93 7.48 47.71
C THR A 118 -1.40 6.43 48.71
N VAL A 119 -0.49 5.54 49.12
CA VAL A 119 -0.74 4.60 50.22
C VAL A 119 -0.27 5.24 51.52
N THR A 120 -1.12 5.25 52.53
CA THR A 120 -0.75 5.72 53.87
C THR A 120 -0.35 4.56 54.77
N LEU A 121 0.51 4.85 55.76
CA LEU A 121 0.76 3.92 56.86
C LEU A 121 -0.52 3.71 57.66
N LYS A 122 -0.71 2.49 58.15
CA LYS A 122 -1.85 2.11 58.98
C LYS A 122 -1.39 2.11 60.44
N ALA A 123 -2.20 2.66 61.33
CA ALA A 123 -1.95 2.52 62.76
C ALA A 123 -2.21 1.08 63.26
N VAL A 124 -3.13 0.36 62.61
CA VAL A 124 -3.52 -1.02 62.95
C VAL A 124 -3.26 -1.93 61.75
N GLU A 125 -2.30 -2.85 61.87
CA GLU A 125 -1.95 -3.83 60.84
C GLU A 125 -2.21 -5.27 61.32
N VAL A 126 -3.46 -5.70 61.19
CA VAL A 126 -3.87 -7.09 61.40
C VAL A 126 -4.24 -7.70 60.03
N PRO A 127 -3.75 -8.91 59.67
CA PRO A 127 -4.14 -9.54 58.42
C PRO A 127 -5.66 -9.60 58.24
N GLY A 128 -6.18 -9.07 57.13
CA GLY A 128 -7.62 -8.97 56.86
C GLY A 128 -8.32 -7.71 57.39
N THR A 129 -7.63 -6.79 58.09
CA THR A 129 -8.25 -5.55 58.59
C THR A 129 -8.60 -4.56 57.48
N THR A 130 -9.81 -3.99 57.57
CA THR A 130 -10.34 -2.96 56.66
C THR A 130 -10.24 -1.53 57.24
N GLU A 131 -9.74 -1.36 58.46
CA GLU A 131 -9.75 -0.07 59.18
C GLU A 131 -8.72 0.94 58.64
N ARG A 132 -9.16 2.19 58.43
CA ARG A 132 -8.32 3.30 57.95
C ARG A 132 -8.74 4.62 58.61
N ASN A 133 -7.81 5.57 58.68
CA ASN A 133 -8.07 6.95 59.09
C ASN A 133 -7.92 7.87 57.88
N PHE A 134 -9.04 8.41 57.40
CA PHE A 134 -9.09 9.24 56.18
C PHE A 134 -8.98 10.74 56.45
N ASN A 135 -8.91 11.18 57.71
CA ASN A 135 -9.08 12.61 58.07
C ASN A 135 -8.00 13.55 57.55
N PHE A 136 -6.88 13.01 57.06
CA PHE A 136 -5.74 13.75 56.50
C PHE A 136 -5.36 13.27 55.08
N MET A 137 -6.25 12.49 54.44
CA MET A 137 -6.05 11.99 53.07
C MET A 137 -6.69 12.89 52.02
#